data_AF-A0A8S0RYR4-F1
#
_entry.id   AF-A0A8S0RYR4-F1
#
_cell.length_a   1.000
_cell.length_b   1.000
_cell.length_c   1.000
_cell.angle_alpha   90.00
_cell.angle_beta   90.00
_cell.angle_gamma   90.00
#
_symmetry.space_group_name_H-M   'P 1'
#
loop_
_entity.id
_entity.type
_entity.pdbx_description
1 polymer ?
#
loop_
_entity_poly.entity_id
_entity_poly.type
_entity_poly.pdbx_seq_one_letter_code
_entity_poly.pdbx_strand_id
1 'polypeptide(L)'
;MFVAADSDRVGYLVSLLFHSSIDVRVDSAALIEIVFAGIRSLDFRAQISDARKIFEGVVRLVLGEAASAQAVKAGAAKVLIDRLVEFEKCDTERVLASVELLRRIPSGLAAFAARSLTVPTLVIIILTISDRATEYTAGALLSLCSNSELTRREAMAAGVLTKLLFLVQSYCTERAKRKAQMLLKLLRDSWPEDTIANSDDFACSDVVPYCFCS
;
A
#
# COMPACT_ATOMS: atom_id res chain seq x y z
N MET A 1 -6.06 -20.32 -26.75
CA MET A 1 -7.44 -20.84 -26.62
C MET A 1 -8.07 -20.10 -25.43
N PHE A 2 -8.80 -19.02 -25.71
CA PHE A 2 -9.43 -18.18 -24.69
C PHE A 2 -10.70 -18.89 -24.20
N VAL A 3 -10.68 -19.41 -22.98
CA VAL A 3 -11.92 -19.72 -22.27
C VAL A 3 -12.41 -18.39 -21.72
N ALA A 4 -13.41 -17.80 -22.37
CA ALA A 4 -14.22 -16.75 -21.77
C ALA A 4 -14.70 -17.30 -20.41
N ALA A 5 -14.29 -16.64 -19.33
CA ALA A 5 -14.73 -17.01 -18.00
C ALA A 5 -16.23 -16.76 -17.91
N ASP A 6 -17.01 -17.83 -17.98
CA ASP A 6 -18.45 -17.78 -17.81
C ASP A 6 -18.75 -17.19 -16.41
N SER A 7 -19.62 -16.18 -16.33
CA SER A 7 -19.91 -15.46 -15.08
C SER A 7 -20.36 -16.43 -13.98
N ASP A 8 -21.06 -17.50 -14.36
CA ASP A 8 -21.56 -18.54 -13.45
C ASP A 8 -20.42 -19.38 -12.84
N ARG A 9 -19.36 -19.65 -13.61
CA ARG A 9 -18.19 -20.40 -13.13
C ARG A 9 -17.35 -19.57 -12.17
N VAL A 10 -17.22 -18.28 -12.45
CA VAL A 10 -16.57 -17.34 -11.53
C VAL A 10 -17.39 -17.28 -10.24
N GLY A 11 -18.71 -17.06 -10.32
CA GLY A 11 -19.61 -17.05 -9.16
C GLY A 11 -19.54 -18.31 -8.30
N TYR A 12 -19.42 -19.49 -8.90
CA TYR A 12 -19.19 -20.74 -8.17
C TYR A 12 -17.85 -20.73 -7.42
N LEU A 13 -16.74 -20.35 -8.06
CA LEU A 13 -15.44 -20.25 -7.39
C LEU A 13 -15.46 -19.23 -6.25
N VAL A 14 -16.17 -18.10 -6.43
CA VAL A 14 -16.37 -17.10 -5.37
C VAL A 14 -17.09 -17.71 -4.17
N SER A 15 -18.12 -18.53 -4.40
CA SER A 15 -18.85 -19.19 -3.31
C SER A 15 -17.96 -20.13 -2.48
N LEU A 16 -16.97 -20.77 -3.12
CA LEU A 16 -16.04 -21.68 -2.46
C LEU A 16 -15.04 -20.97 -1.53
N LEU A 17 -14.84 -19.65 -1.67
CA LEU A 17 -14.05 -18.87 -0.70
C LEU A 17 -14.67 -18.83 0.70
N PHE A 18 -15.96 -19.16 0.81
CA PHE A 18 -16.71 -19.22 2.06
C PHE A 18 -16.93 -20.66 2.56
N HIS A 19 -16.31 -21.65 1.91
CA HIS A 19 -16.41 -23.05 2.30
C HIS A 19 -15.82 -23.31 3.70
N SER A 20 -16.26 -24.39 4.38
CA SER A 20 -15.80 -24.73 5.74
C SER A 20 -14.34 -25.20 5.77
N SER A 21 -13.88 -25.89 4.72
CA SER A 21 -12.49 -26.35 4.57
C SER A 21 -11.57 -25.23 4.09
N ILE A 22 -10.42 -25.06 4.77
CA ILE A 22 -9.38 -24.09 4.41
C ILE A 22 -8.75 -24.44 3.05
N ASP A 23 -8.51 -25.72 2.77
CA ASP A 23 -7.87 -26.16 1.53
C ASP A 23 -8.71 -25.76 0.31
N VAL A 24 -10.04 -25.94 0.39
CA VAL A 24 -10.97 -25.54 -0.67
C VAL A 24 -10.92 -24.03 -0.91
N ARG A 25 -10.80 -23.22 0.15
CA ARG A 25 -10.72 -21.75 0.03
C ARG A 25 -9.41 -21.31 -0.61
N VAL A 26 -8.30 -21.97 -0.25
CA VAL A 26 -6.97 -21.69 -0.80
C VAL A 26 -6.92 -22.04 -2.29
N ASP A 27 -7.39 -23.24 -2.65
CA ASP A 27 -7.43 -23.69 -4.05
C ASP A 27 -8.33 -22.77 -4.90
N SER A 28 -9.49 -22.40 -4.37
CA SER A 28 -10.41 -21.49 -5.04
C SER A 28 -9.81 -20.10 -5.22
N ALA A 29 -9.11 -19.57 -4.21
CA ALA A 29 -8.41 -18.29 -4.31
C ALA A 29 -7.31 -18.32 -5.38
N ALA A 30 -6.53 -19.40 -5.45
CA ALA A 30 -5.51 -19.58 -6.49
C ALA A 30 -6.13 -19.65 -7.89
N LEU A 31 -7.24 -20.37 -8.06
CA LEU A 31 -7.97 -20.44 -9.32
C LEU A 31 -8.54 -19.08 -9.73
N ILE A 32 -9.09 -18.32 -8.79
CA ILE A 32 -9.59 -16.96 -9.04
C ILE A 32 -8.45 -16.06 -9.50
N GLU A 33 -7.27 -16.14 -8.90
CA GLU A 33 -6.11 -15.35 -9.33
C GLU A 33 -5.72 -15.67 -10.79
N ILE A 34 -5.66 -16.95 -11.16
CA ILE A 34 -5.33 -17.40 -12.51
C ILE A 34 -6.37 -16.90 -13.51
N VAL A 35 -7.67 -17.03 -13.17
CA VAL A 35 -8.77 -16.57 -14.00
C VAL A 35 -8.69 -15.05 -14.19
N PHE A 36 -8.48 -14.27 -13.13
CA PHE A 36 -8.35 -12.81 -13.21
C PHE A 36 -7.10 -12.36 -13.97
N ALA A 37 -5.98 -13.08 -13.86
CA ALA A 37 -4.78 -12.78 -14.64
C ALA A 37 -5.01 -12.98 -16.16
N GLY A 38 -5.92 -13.87 -16.53
CA GLY A 38 -6.30 -14.15 -17.92
C GLY A 38 -7.36 -13.20 -18.51
N ILE A 39 -8.15 -12.52 -17.67
CA ILE A 39 -9.21 -11.62 -18.11
C ILE A 39 -8.62 -10.24 -18.43
N ARG A 40 -8.49 -9.92 -19.73
CA ARG A 40 -8.04 -8.61 -20.23
C ARG A 40 -9.20 -7.64 -20.55
N SER A 41 -10.46 -7.98 -20.24
CA SER A 41 -11.65 -7.28 -20.76
C SER A 41 -12.45 -6.52 -19.69
N LEU A 42 -12.75 -5.26 -20.02
CA LEU A 42 -13.47 -4.21 -19.30
C LEU A 42 -15.01 -4.45 -19.20
N ASP A 43 -15.48 -5.61 -18.74
CA ASP A 43 -16.93 -5.81 -18.50
C ASP A 43 -17.36 -5.29 -17.11
N PHE A 44 -17.30 -3.97 -16.96
CA PHE A 44 -17.24 -3.23 -15.69
C PHE A 44 -18.58 -3.00 -14.95
N ARG A 45 -19.60 -3.88 -15.07
CA ARG A 45 -20.85 -3.68 -14.26
C ARG A 45 -21.41 -4.91 -13.55
N ALA A 46 -21.26 -6.12 -14.09
CA ALA A 46 -21.59 -7.36 -13.35
C ALA A 46 -20.46 -7.76 -12.37
N GLN A 47 -19.22 -7.40 -12.70
CA GLN A 47 -18.01 -7.76 -11.93
C GLN A 47 -17.90 -7.08 -10.56
N ILE A 48 -18.62 -5.98 -10.28
CA ILE A 48 -18.49 -5.28 -8.99
C ILE A 48 -19.02 -6.15 -7.83
N SER A 49 -20.10 -6.92 -8.07
CA SER A 49 -20.65 -7.81 -7.05
C SER A 49 -19.74 -9.02 -6.80
N ASP A 50 -19.17 -9.59 -7.86
CA ASP A 50 -18.25 -10.73 -7.75
C ASP A 50 -16.89 -10.29 -7.21
N ALA A 51 -16.36 -9.15 -7.65
CA ALA A 51 -15.11 -8.59 -7.14
C ALA A 51 -15.20 -8.28 -5.64
N ARG A 52 -16.32 -7.73 -5.17
CA ARG A 52 -16.53 -7.49 -3.73
C ARG A 52 -16.58 -8.79 -2.92
N LYS A 53 -17.26 -9.83 -3.42
CA LYS A 53 -17.33 -11.14 -2.76
C LYS A 53 -16.00 -11.88 -2.81
N ILE A 54 -15.26 -11.81 -3.91
CA ILE A 54 -13.90 -12.34 -4.04
C ILE A 54 -13.02 -11.70 -2.99
N PHE A 55 -13.09 -10.37 -2.92
CA PHE A 55 -12.36 -9.60 -1.93
C PHE A 55 -12.71 -10.01 -0.49
N GLU A 56 -14.00 -10.08 -0.16
CA GLU A 56 -14.45 -10.49 1.17
C GLU A 56 -13.95 -11.90 1.50
N GLY A 57 -14.03 -12.82 0.53
CA GLY A 57 -13.52 -14.18 0.67
C GLY A 57 -12.01 -14.24 0.92
N VAL A 58 -11.22 -13.42 0.19
CA VAL A 58 -9.77 -13.30 0.36
C VAL A 58 -9.41 -12.65 1.70
N VAL A 59 -10.09 -11.58 2.12
CA VAL A 59 -9.89 -10.97 3.44
C VAL A 59 -10.20 -11.95 4.55
N ARG A 60 -11.33 -12.66 4.44
CA ARG A 60 -11.70 -13.72 5.38
C ARG A 60 -10.68 -14.86 5.38
N LEU A 61 -9.99 -15.12 4.26
CA LEU A 61 -8.93 -16.13 4.19
C LEU A 61 -7.68 -15.65 4.93
N VAL A 62 -7.28 -14.40 4.74
CA VAL A 62 -6.12 -13.80 5.41
C VAL A 62 -6.32 -13.68 6.92
N LEU A 63 -7.53 -13.29 7.35
CA LEU A 63 -7.90 -13.14 8.76
C LEU A 63 -8.10 -14.50 9.48
N GLY A 64 -8.16 -15.61 8.76
CA GLY A 64 -8.22 -16.94 9.37
C GLY A 64 -6.86 -17.35 9.93
N GLU A 65 -6.80 -17.69 11.22
CA GLU A 65 -5.56 -17.92 11.99
C GLU A 65 -4.60 -18.97 11.39
N ALA A 66 -5.10 -19.92 10.59
CA ALA A 66 -4.29 -21.02 10.03
C ALA A 66 -3.91 -20.84 8.54
N ALA A 67 -4.32 -19.75 7.89
CA ALA A 67 -4.27 -19.66 6.42
C ALA A 67 -3.47 -18.48 5.85
N SER A 68 -2.86 -17.62 6.67
CA SER A 68 -2.20 -16.41 6.15
C SER A 68 -1.00 -16.72 5.22
N ALA A 69 -0.22 -17.77 5.49
CA ALA A 69 0.88 -18.18 4.61
C ALA A 69 0.37 -18.81 3.30
N GLN A 70 -0.72 -19.56 3.37
CA GLN A 70 -1.40 -20.16 2.22
C GLN A 70 -2.10 -19.10 1.38
N ALA A 71 -2.66 -18.06 2.02
CA ALA A 71 -3.25 -16.91 1.34
C ALA A 71 -2.20 -16.19 0.48
N VAL A 72 -0.96 -16.04 0.98
CA VAL A 72 0.15 -15.51 0.16
C VAL A 72 0.41 -16.40 -1.06
N LYS A 73 0.46 -17.72 -0.88
CA LYS A 73 0.66 -18.68 -1.99
C LYS A 73 -0.48 -18.63 -3.01
N ALA A 74 -1.70 -18.36 -2.56
CA ALA A 74 -2.89 -18.23 -3.39
C ALA A 74 -3.07 -16.83 -4.00
N GLY A 75 -2.04 -15.97 -3.95
CA GLY A 75 -2.08 -14.67 -4.61
C GLY A 75 -2.84 -13.57 -3.89
N ALA A 76 -3.16 -13.73 -2.59
CA ALA A 76 -3.91 -12.72 -1.84
C ALA A 76 -3.24 -11.34 -1.91
N ALA A 77 -1.91 -11.28 -1.82
CA ALA A 77 -1.16 -10.02 -1.94
C ALA A 77 -1.45 -9.28 -3.27
N LYS A 78 -1.66 -10.04 -4.35
CA LYS A 78 -1.99 -9.49 -5.66
C LYS A 78 -3.39 -8.88 -5.66
N VAL A 79 -4.39 -9.69 -5.29
CA VAL A 79 -5.80 -9.28 -5.29
C VAL A 79 -6.04 -8.07 -4.39
N LEU A 80 -5.42 -8.05 -3.20
CA LEU A 80 -5.60 -6.97 -2.23
C LEU A 80 -5.08 -5.62 -2.75
N ILE A 81 -3.92 -5.59 -3.42
CA ILE A 81 -3.32 -4.34 -3.91
C ILE A 81 -4.02 -3.85 -5.19
N ASP A 82 -4.33 -4.73 -6.14
CA ASP A 82 -4.91 -4.31 -7.44
C ASP A 82 -6.27 -3.67 -7.30
N ARG A 83 -7.03 -4.11 -6.30
CA ARG A 83 -8.39 -3.64 -6.05
C ARG A 83 -8.45 -2.56 -4.98
N LEU A 84 -7.32 -2.20 -4.37
CA LEU A 84 -7.29 -1.35 -3.17
C LEU A 84 -7.95 0.02 -3.38
N VAL A 85 -7.85 0.57 -4.59
CA VAL A 85 -8.44 1.87 -4.97
C VAL A 85 -9.90 1.79 -5.42
N GLU A 86 -10.43 0.58 -5.64
CA GLU A 86 -11.79 0.35 -6.10
C GLU A 86 -12.79 0.22 -4.94
N PHE A 87 -12.30 0.10 -3.71
CA PHE A 87 -13.14 -0.12 -2.53
C PHE A 87 -13.67 1.18 -1.92
N GLU A 88 -14.85 1.07 -1.30
CA GLU A 88 -15.34 2.09 -0.37
C GLU A 88 -14.38 2.21 0.83
N LYS A 89 -14.40 3.35 1.53
CA LYS A 89 -13.48 3.63 2.65
C LYS A 89 -13.49 2.54 3.73
N CYS A 90 -14.67 2.04 4.10
CA CYS A 90 -14.81 1.00 5.13
C CYS A 90 -14.15 -0.32 4.71
N ASP A 91 -14.32 -0.72 3.45
CA ASP A 91 -13.71 -1.93 2.92
C ASP A 91 -12.20 -1.76 2.75
N THR A 92 -11.75 -0.59 2.31
CA THR A 92 -10.32 -0.25 2.18
C THR A 92 -9.56 -0.42 3.50
N GLU A 93 -10.12 0.02 4.63
CA GLU A 93 -9.49 -0.17 5.94
C GLU A 93 -9.29 -1.65 6.28
N ARG A 94 -10.27 -2.52 5.96
CA ARG A 94 -10.17 -3.98 6.16
C ARG A 94 -9.11 -4.61 5.25
N VAL A 95 -9.00 -4.14 4.00
CA VAL A 95 -7.92 -4.57 3.09
C VAL A 95 -6.57 -4.27 3.72
N LEU A 96 -6.38 -3.04 4.22
CA LEU A 96 -5.11 -2.58 4.78
C LEU A 96 -4.75 -3.32 6.07
N ALA A 97 -5.74 -3.67 6.90
CA ALA A 97 -5.54 -4.56 8.03
C ALA A 97 -5.04 -5.95 7.60
N SER A 98 -5.54 -6.48 6.47
CA SER A 98 -5.06 -7.74 5.90
C SER A 98 -3.62 -7.62 5.37
N VAL A 99 -3.28 -6.50 4.73
CA VAL A 99 -1.90 -6.19 4.30
C VAL A 99 -0.95 -6.12 5.51
N GLU A 100 -1.37 -5.49 6.62
CA GLU A 100 -0.61 -5.41 7.87
C GLU A 100 -0.30 -6.80 8.46
N LEU A 101 -1.20 -7.77 8.31
CA LEU A 101 -0.96 -9.15 8.73
C LEU A 101 0.00 -9.87 7.79
N LEU A 102 -0.24 -9.79 6.47
CA LEU A 102 0.57 -10.49 5.48
C LEU A 102 2.02 -9.98 5.41
N ARG A 103 2.25 -8.68 5.62
CA ARG A 103 3.61 -8.11 5.61
C ARG A 103 4.51 -8.62 6.74
N ARG A 104 3.93 -9.18 7.82
CA ARG A 104 4.69 -9.77 8.93
C ARG A 104 5.25 -11.14 8.56
N ILE A 105 4.76 -11.73 7.47
CA ILE A 105 5.24 -12.99 6.90
C ILE A 105 6.28 -12.65 5.82
N PRO A 106 7.50 -13.22 5.86
CA PRO A 106 8.54 -12.91 4.87
C PRO A 106 8.10 -13.15 3.42
N SER A 107 7.37 -14.24 3.16
CA SER A 107 6.81 -14.52 1.82
C SER A 107 5.75 -13.50 1.40
N GLY A 108 4.93 -13.02 2.34
CA GLY A 108 3.92 -12.00 2.08
C GLY A 108 4.55 -10.65 1.75
N LEU A 109 5.57 -10.26 2.52
CA LEU A 109 6.32 -9.03 2.24
C LEU A 109 7.05 -9.09 0.89
N ALA A 110 7.67 -10.23 0.57
CA ALA A 110 8.30 -10.45 -0.74
C ALA A 110 7.27 -10.37 -1.88
N ALA A 111 6.09 -10.96 -1.69
CA ALA A 111 5.00 -10.90 -2.66
C ALA A 111 4.51 -9.45 -2.88
N PHE A 112 4.48 -8.61 -1.85
CA PHE A 112 4.18 -7.19 -1.99
C PHE A 112 5.31 -6.41 -2.68
N ALA A 113 6.56 -6.67 -2.32
CA ALA A 113 7.72 -5.98 -2.89
C ALA A 113 7.95 -6.32 -4.37
N ALA A 114 7.55 -7.51 -4.83
CA ALA A 114 7.66 -7.92 -6.22
C ALA A 114 6.67 -7.18 -7.16
N ARG A 115 5.73 -6.39 -6.62
CA ARG A 115 4.68 -5.72 -7.40
C ARG A 115 4.96 -4.23 -7.55
N SER A 116 5.05 -3.78 -8.80
CA SER A 116 5.34 -2.39 -9.16
C SER A 116 4.33 -1.36 -8.64
N LEU A 117 3.06 -1.75 -8.48
CA LEU A 117 1.99 -0.83 -8.05
C LEU A 117 1.82 -0.76 -6.53
N THR A 118 2.43 -1.64 -5.76
CA THR A 118 2.21 -1.68 -4.31
C THR A 118 2.64 -0.38 -3.62
N VAL A 119 3.88 0.08 -3.86
CA VAL A 119 4.38 1.30 -3.22
C VAL A 119 3.59 2.54 -3.64
N PRO A 120 3.38 2.84 -4.95
CA PRO A 120 2.62 4.00 -5.36
C PRO A 120 1.19 4.01 -4.81
N THR A 121 0.52 2.86 -4.81
CA THR A 121 -0.87 2.76 -4.32
C THR A 121 -0.96 3.05 -2.82
N LEU A 122 -0.03 2.51 -2.02
CA LEU A 122 0.04 2.79 -0.59
C LEU A 122 0.32 4.27 -0.31
N VAL A 123 1.19 4.92 -1.08
CA VAL A 123 1.49 6.36 -0.90
C VAL A 123 0.27 7.24 -1.16
N ILE A 124 -0.52 6.93 -2.20
CA ILE A 124 -1.76 7.67 -2.50
C ILE A 124 -2.74 7.59 -1.33
N ILE A 125 -2.84 6.43 -0.68
CA ILE A 125 -3.80 6.13 0.38
C ILE A 125 -3.50 6.85 1.70
N ILE A 126 -2.25 7.25 1.96
CA ILE A 126 -1.88 8.01 3.17
C ILE A 126 -2.81 9.22 3.33
N LEU A 127 -3.44 9.32 4.50
CA LEU A 127 -4.37 10.39 4.89
C LEU A 127 -5.70 10.44 4.11
N THR A 128 -6.09 9.39 3.37
CA THR A 128 -7.32 9.42 2.54
C THR A 128 -8.51 8.68 3.14
N ILE A 129 -8.27 7.62 3.91
CA ILE A 129 -9.31 6.69 4.36
C ILE A 129 -9.70 6.95 5.82
N SER A 130 -8.83 6.61 6.76
CA SER A 130 -9.00 6.77 8.20
C SER A 130 -7.64 6.82 8.90
N ASP A 131 -7.61 7.20 10.17
CA ASP A 131 -6.36 7.20 10.95
C ASP A 131 -5.76 5.79 11.10
N ARG A 132 -6.62 4.77 11.27
CA ARG A 132 -6.20 3.36 11.35
C ARG A 132 -5.65 2.85 10.02
N ALA A 133 -6.35 3.15 8.93
CA ALA A 133 -5.88 2.84 7.58
C ALA A 133 -4.52 3.50 7.30
N THR A 134 -4.34 4.75 7.74
CA THR A 134 -3.06 5.46 7.62
C THR A 134 -1.97 4.79 8.44
N GLU A 135 -2.27 4.31 9.66
CA GLU A 135 -1.34 3.55 10.49
C GLU A 135 -0.89 2.23 9.85
N TYR A 136 -1.81 1.47 9.23
CA TYR A 136 -1.50 0.24 8.50
C TYR A 136 -0.66 0.53 7.25
N THR A 137 -1.05 1.54 6.48
CA THR A 137 -0.34 1.97 5.26
C THR A 137 1.09 2.41 5.56
N ALA A 138 1.29 3.23 6.59
CA ALA A 138 2.63 3.66 7.02
C ALA A 138 3.48 2.47 7.50
N GLY A 139 2.88 1.49 8.17
CA GLY A 139 3.58 0.26 8.59
C GLY A 139 4.03 -0.61 7.42
N ALA A 140 3.17 -0.76 6.40
CA ALA A 140 3.49 -1.48 5.17
C ALA A 140 4.64 -0.80 4.41
N LEU A 141 4.56 0.51 4.18
CA LEU A 141 5.61 1.27 3.51
C LEU A 141 6.94 1.22 4.27
N LEU A 142 6.92 1.35 5.60
CA LEU A 142 8.12 1.22 6.43
C LEU A 142 8.77 -0.15 6.25
N SER A 143 7.98 -1.22 6.21
CA SER A 143 8.50 -2.58 6.01
C SER A 143 9.11 -2.74 4.62
N LEU A 144 8.42 -2.29 3.57
CA LEU A 144 8.90 -2.38 2.19
C LEU A 144 10.18 -1.57 1.97
N CYS A 145 10.23 -0.34 2.48
CA CYS A 145 11.38 0.55 2.35
C CYS A 145 12.60 0.07 3.15
N SER A 146 12.38 -0.67 4.24
CA SER A 146 13.49 -1.21 5.05
C SER A 146 14.21 -2.37 4.35
N ASN A 147 13.59 -3.01 3.36
CA ASN A 147 14.11 -4.21 2.72
C ASN A 147 14.64 -3.98 1.30
N SER A 148 14.41 -2.80 0.70
CA SER A 148 14.85 -2.53 -0.68
C SER A 148 15.10 -1.04 -0.91
N GLU A 149 16.16 -0.72 -1.64
CA GLU A 149 16.40 0.65 -2.11
C GLU A 149 15.49 1.01 -3.27
N LEU A 150 15.11 0.05 -4.10
CA LEU A 150 14.15 0.27 -5.21
C LEU A 150 12.81 0.78 -4.66
N THR A 151 12.29 0.15 -3.60
CA THR A 151 11.03 0.57 -2.97
C THR A 151 11.15 1.95 -2.33
N ARG A 152 12.33 2.33 -1.79
CA ARG A 152 12.59 3.69 -1.31
C ARG A 152 12.50 4.70 -2.44
N ARG A 153 13.15 4.46 -3.59
CA ARG A 153 13.11 5.35 -4.76
C ARG A 153 11.69 5.46 -5.33
N GLU A 154 10.96 4.35 -5.43
CA GLU A 154 9.56 4.34 -5.84
C GLU A 154 8.68 5.17 -4.90
N ALA A 155 8.88 5.05 -3.59
CA ALA A 155 8.13 5.82 -2.61
C ALA A 155 8.42 7.33 -2.75
N MET A 156 9.69 7.70 -2.95
CA MET A 156 10.09 9.08 -3.20
C MET A 156 9.46 9.63 -4.48
N ALA A 157 9.53 8.88 -5.58
CA ALA A 157 8.92 9.26 -6.86
C ALA A 157 7.39 9.40 -6.76
N ALA A 158 6.75 8.61 -5.90
CA ALA A 158 5.32 8.70 -5.62
C ALA A 158 4.94 9.87 -4.67
N GLY A 159 5.91 10.66 -4.19
CA GLY A 159 5.66 11.81 -3.32
C GLY A 159 5.43 11.46 -1.85
N VAL A 160 6.02 10.36 -1.36
CA VAL A 160 5.84 9.91 0.04
C VAL A 160 6.29 10.96 1.06
N LEU A 161 7.34 11.74 0.75
CA LEU A 161 7.92 12.72 1.67
C LEU A 161 6.86 13.73 2.15
N THR A 162 6.17 14.37 1.21
CA THR A 162 5.11 15.35 1.50
C THR A 162 3.98 14.73 2.31
N LYS A 163 3.53 13.51 1.95
CA LYS A 163 2.49 12.78 2.67
C LYS A 163 2.88 12.50 4.13
N LEU A 164 4.14 12.12 4.39
CA LEU A 164 4.63 11.83 5.73
C LEU A 164 4.80 13.08 6.58
N LEU A 165 5.24 14.20 5.99
CA LEU A 165 5.32 15.49 6.71
C LEU A 165 3.93 15.94 7.18
N PHE A 166 2.92 15.85 6.31
CA PHE A 166 1.53 16.12 6.70
C PHE A 166 1.03 15.15 7.78
N LEU A 167 1.38 13.86 7.68
CA LEU A 167 0.99 12.86 8.67
C LEU A 167 1.56 13.14 10.07
N VAL A 168 2.80 13.62 10.17
CA VAL A 168 3.40 13.97 11.47
C VAL A 168 2.68 15.16 12.11
N GLN A 169 2.19 16.10 11.30
CA GLN A 169 1.51 17.32 11.75
C GLN A 169 0.00 17.16 11.94
N SER A 170 -0.58 16.03 11.53
CA SER A 170 -2.02 15.80 11.60
C SER A 170 -2.51 15.39 13.00
N TYR A 171 -3.82 15.21 13.15
CA TYR A 171 -4.44 14.63 14.34
C TYR A 171 -4.54 13.09 14.31
N CYS A 172 -3.82 12.43 13.39
CA CYS A 172 -3.80 10.96 13.33
C CYS A 172 -3.16 10.32 14.59
N THR A 173 -3.29 9.01 14.71
CA THR A 173 -2.79 8.25 15.87
C THR A 173 -1.29 8.45 16.10
N GLU A 174 -0.86 8.44 17.36
CA GLU A 174 0.56 8.50 17.73
C GLU A 174 1.39 7.36 17.12
N ARG A 175 0.77 6.19 16.91
CA ARG A 175 1.42 5.07 16.23
C ARG A 175 1.68 5.37 14.75
N ALA A 176 0.72 5.98 14.05
CA ALA A 176 0.91 6.40 12.66
C ALA A 176 2.03 7.44 12.55
N LYS A 177 2.05 8.44 13.44
CA LYS A 177 3.10 9.47 13.49
C LYS A 177 4.49 8.88 13.75
N ARG A 178 4.62 7.96 14.71
CA ARG A 178 5.90 7.27 14.98
C ARG A 178 6.40 6.49 13.77
N LYS A 179 5.53 5.72 13.11
CA LYS A 179 5.88 4.99 11.87
C LYS A 179 6.31 5.96 10.76
N ALA A 180 5.65 7.10 10.63
CA ALA A 180 6.01 8.14 9.67
C ALA A 180 7.39 8.72 9.95
N GLN A 181 7.70 9.06 11.21
CA GLN A 181 9.01 9.56 11.62
C GLN A 181 10.13 8.54 11.37
N MET A 182 9.88 7.25 11.65
CA MET A 182 10.83 6.18 11.34
C MET A 182 11.09 6.07 9.83
N LEU A 183 10.03 6.18 9.01
CA LEU A 183 10.14 6.12 7.56
C LEU A 183 10.86 7.36 7.00
N LEU A 184 10.58 8.55 7.52
CA LEU A 184 11.31 9.78 7.16
C LEU A 184 12.81 9.64 7.46
N LYS A 185 13.17 9.09 8.63
CA LYS A 185 14.57 8.84 8.99
C LYS A 185 15.24 7.85 8.05
N LEU A 186 14.53 6.79 7.65
CA LEU A 186 15.03 5.78 6.71
C LEU A 186 15.23 6.33 5.29
N LEU A 187 14.39 7.28 4.88
CA LEU A 187 14.42 7.88 3.54
C LEU A 187 15.39 9.05 3.42
N ARG A 188 16.00 9.53 4.52
CA ARG A 188 16.81 10.75 4.56
C ARG A 188 17.84 10.84 3.43
N ASP A 189 18.57 9.76 3.18
CA ASP A 189 19.65 9.74 2.17
C ASP A 189 19.10 9.67 0.72
N SER A 190 17.78 9.61 0.56
CA SER A 190 17.07 9.60 -0.72
C SER A 190 16.22 10.85 -0.93
N TRP A 191 16.30 11.83 -0.02
CA TRP A 191 15.59 13.10 -0.17
C TRP A 191 16.15 13.84 -1.38
N PRO A 192 15.31 14.54 -2.16
CA PRO A 192 15.81 15.41 -3.20
C PRO A 192 16.68 16.49 -2.54
N GLU A 193 17.99 16.39 -2.76
CA GLU A 193 18.94 17.44 -2.41
C GLU A 193 18.70 18.61 -3.35
N ASP A 194 17.83 19.55 -2.99
CA ASP A 194 17.75 20.88 -3.62
C ASP A 194 16.93 21.86 -2.77
N THR A 195 17.48 22.32 -1.64
CA THR A 195 17.35 23.70 -1.06
C THR A 195 18.12 23.87 0.25
N ILE A 196 19.34 23.36 0.33
CA ILE A 196 20.35 23.96 1.22
C ILE A 196 21.51 24.39 0.32
N ALA A 197 21.20 25.29 -0.63
CA ALA A 197 22.23 26.23 -1.05
C ALA A 197 22.62 26.98 0.22
N ASN A 198 23.85 26.73 0.64
CA ASN A 198 24.53 27.32 1.76
C ASN A 198 24.27 28.86 1.77
N SER A 199 23.37 29.35 2.63
CA SER A 199 23.15 30.78 2.80
C SER A 199 24.23 31.36 3.71
N ASP A 200 25.49 31.26 3.29
CA ASP A 200 26.62 31.89 3.96
C ASP A 200 26.93 33.30 3.39
N ASP A 201 26.16 33.79 2.41
CA ASP A 201 26.29 35.15 1.88
C ASP A 201 25.44 36.19 2.65
N PHE A 202 25.49 36.14 3.99
CA PHE A 202 25.21 37.31 4.83
C PHE A 202 26.54 37.94 5.28
N ALA A 203 27.43 38.20 4.32
CA ALA A 203 28.60 39.03 4.54
C ALA A 203 28.14 40.50 4.65
N CYS A 204 28.21 41.03 5.87
CA CYS A 204 28.47 42.42 6.22
C CYS A 204 27.78 43.50 5.36
N SER A 205 26.67 44.03 5.87
CA SER A 205 26.32 45.42 5.58
C SER A 205 27.49 46.31 5.99
N ASP A 206 28.15 46.91 5.00
CA ASP A 206 29.13 47.96 5.20
C ASP A 206 28.51 49.05 6.08
N VAL A 207 29.04 49.16 7.31
CA VAL A 207 28.84 50.33 8.15
C VAL A 207 29.56 51.48 7.46
N VAL A 208 28.81 52.29 6.72
CA VAL A 208 29.30 53.56 6.19
C VAL A 208 29.50 54.50 7.39
N PRO A 209 30.73 54.95 7.72
CA PRO A 209 30.89 55.99 8.72
C PRO A 209 30.53 57.32 8.07
N TYR A 210 29.44 57.93 8.51
CA TYR A 210 29.17 59.34 8.25
C TYR A 210 30.24 60.19 8.95
N CYS A 211 31.28 60.60 8.23
CA CYS A 211 32.10 61.75 8.60
C CYS A 211 31.43 63.02 8.08
N PHE A 212 30.79 63.78 8.99
CA PHE A 212 30.46 65.18 8.75
C PHE A 212 31.71 66.02 9.07
N CYS A 213 32.30 66.64 8.06
CA CYS A 213 33.21 67.77 8.19
C CYS A 213 32.92 68.73 7.04
N SER A 214 32.18 69.80 7.32
CA SER A 214 32.31 71.19 6.84
C SER A 214 31.12 72.00 7.35
#